data_AF-A0A6B3QC20-F1
#
_entry.id   AF-A0A6B3QC20-F1
#
_cell.length_a   1.000
_cell.length_b   1.000
_cell.length_c   1.000
_cell.angle_alpha   90.00
_cell.angle_beta   90.00
_cell.angle_gamma   90.00
#
_symmetry.space_group_name_H-M   'P 1'
#
loop_
_entity.id
_entity.type
_entity.pdbx_description
1 polymer ?
#
loop_
_entity_poly.entity_id
_entity_poly.type
_entity_poly.pdbx_seq_one_letter_code
_entity_poly.pdbx_strand_id
1 'polypeptide(L)'
;MGTPSDRAPLAERVEELLAVGGPLPIVAAGDPVLRRAAEPYDGQLAPALFERFVEALRLTMHAAPGVGLAAPQVGVGLRIAVVEDPAPVPDQVRLARGRVPQPFRVLVNPSYEPVGGVRAAFFEGCLSVPGWQAVVARHAEVRLRARDEHGRAVEEVFAGWPARIVQHETDHLDGTLYLDRAELRSLASNAAMADLWSQPTPERAASALGFELPDPSA
;
A
#
# COMPACT_ATOMS: atom_id res chain seq x y z
N MET A 1 5.98 33.93 12.59
CA MET A 1 6.53 33.23 13.78
C MET A 1 5.62 32.05 14.09
N GLY A 2 5.86 30.90 13.46
CA GLY A 2 5.29 29.63 13.89
C GLY A 2 6.30 28.99 14.85
N THR A 3 5.86 28.61 16.03
CA THR A 3 6.68 27.96 17.06
C THR A 3 7.36 26.70 16.53
N PRO A 4 8.66 26.48 16.81
CA PRO A 4 9.30 25.19 16.58
C PRO A 4 8.91 24.19 17.69
N SER A 5 8.44 23.01 17.28
CA SER A 5 8.48 21.74 18.02
C SER A 5 7.66 21.61 19.31
N ASP A 6 6.34 21.44 19.16
CA ASP A 6 5.45 20.88 20.21
C ASP A 6 5.08 19.41 19.91
N ARG A 7 5.91 18.72 19.12
CA ARG A 7 5.75 17.28 18.83
C ARG A 7 6.77 16.53 19.66
N ALA A 8 6.30 15.61 20.50
CA ALA A 8 7.15 14.61 21.13
C ALA A 8 8.11 13.99 20.09
N PRO A 9 9.36 13.69 20.46
CA PRO A 9 10.29 12.96 19.60
C PRO A 9 9.60 11.75 18.97
N LEU A 10 9.93 11.45 17.72
CA LEU A 10 9.28 10.38 16.94
C LEU A 10 9.19 9.06 17.71
N ALA A 11 10.27 8.68 18.42
CA ALA A 11 10.32 7.47 19.23
C ALA A 11 9.28 7.46 20.37
N GLU A 12 9.06 8.59 21.04
CA GLU A 12 8.04 8.71 22.10
C GLU A 12 6.64 8.55 21.51
N ARG A 13 6.37 9.14 20.35
CA ARG A 13 5.09 8.95 19.64
C ARG A 13 4.85 7.50 19.23
N VAL A 14 5.90 6.78 18.83
CA VAL A 14 5.79 5.35 18.52
C VAL A 14 5.53 4.53 19.79
N GLU A 15 6.18 4.85 20.90
CA GLU A 15 5.89 4.18 22.19
C GLU A 15 4.44 4.42 22.64
N GLU A 16 3.93 5.65 22.53
CA GLU A 16 2.53 5.97 22.83
C GLU A 16 1.54 5.17 21.97
N LEU A 17 1.82 5.06 20.66
CA LEU A 17 1.02 4.24 19.75
C LEU A 17 1.01 2.76 20.17
N LEU A 18 2.16 2.23 20.55
CA LEU A 18 2.31 0.83 20.96
C LEU A 18 1.70 0.54 22.35
N ALA A 19 1.61 1.54 23.22
CA ALA A 19 1.03 1.39 24.56
C ALA A 19 -0.47 1.01 24.54
N VAL A 20 -1.15 1.21 23.40
CA VAL A 20 -2.55 0.79 23.19
C VAL A 20 -2.72 -0.74 23.28
N GLY A 21 -1.67 -1.52 22.98
CA GLY A 21 -1.68 -2.98 23.17
C GLY A 21 -2.58 -3.76 22.19
N GLY A 22 -2.57 -3.37 20.91
CA GLY A 22 -3.36 -4.02 19.86
C GLY A 22 -3.09 -3.42 18.46
N PRO A 23 -3.98 -3.64 17.48
CA PRO A 23 -3.92 -2.96 16.19
C PRO A 23 -3.85 -1.43 16.36
N LEU A 24 -2.98 -0.80 15.59
CA LEU A 24 -2.81 0.64 15.57
C LEU A 24 -3.99 1.31 14.85
N PRO A 25 -4.39 2.53 15.23
CA PRO A 25 -5.41 3.28 14.50
C PRO A 25 -4.89 3.63 13.11
N ILE A 26 -5.67 3.27 12.08
CA ILE A 26 -5.38 3.64 10.70
C ILE A 26 -5.95 5.04 10.44
N VAL A 27 -5.10 5.97 10.02
CA VAL A 27 -5.54 7.31 9.64
C VAL A 27 -6.23 7.29 8.27
N ALA A 28 -7.28 8.09 8.13
CA ALA A 28 -8.06 8.20 6.90
C ALA A 28 -7.55 9.33 6.01
N ALA A 29 -7.86 9.24 4.71
CA ALA A 29 -7.60 10.28 3.73
C ALA A 29 -8.17 11.62 4.20
N GLY A 30 -7.32 12.65 4.17
CA GLY A 30 -7.56 13.94 4.81
C GLY A 30 -6.55 14.22 5.92
N ASP A 31 -5.98 13.19 6.56
CA ASP A 31 -4.86 13.37 7.48
C ASP A 31 -3.61 13.84 6.70
N PRO A 32 -2.96 14.95 7.10
CA PRO A 32 -1.77 15.47 6.43
C PRO A 32 -0.60 14.48 6.35
N VAL A 33 -0.49 13.50 7.25
CA VAL A 33 0.61 12.51 7.22
C VAL A 33 0.57 11.67 5.94
N LEU A 34 -0.62 11.42 5.38
CA LEU A 34 -0.81 10.65 4.16
C LEU A 34 -0.46 11.43 2.89
N ARG A 35 -0.21 12.74 3.01
CA ARG A 35 0.07 13.67 1.91
C ARG A 35 1.49 14.24 1.96
N ARG A 36 2.31 13.79 2.89
CA ARG A 36 3.70 14.20 3.05
C ARG A 36 4.60 13.04 2.67
N ALA A 37 5.67 13.32 1.92
CA ALA A 37 6.73 12.35 1.74
C ALA A 37 7.30 11.96 3.12
N ALA A 38 7.37 10.66 3.36
CA ALA A 38 7.90 10.09 4.59
C ALA A 38 9.43 10.24 4.65
N GLU A 39 9.95 10.39 5.86
CA GLU A 39 11.38 10.51 6.12
C GLU A 39 12.08 9.16 5.93
N PRO A 40 13.23 9.11 5.22
CA PRO A 40 14.02 7.89 5.13
C PRO A 40 14.36 7.35 6.51
N TYR A 41 14.15 6.06 6.74
CA TYR A 41 14.54 5.42 7.98
C TYR A 41 16.06 5.14 8.00
N ASP A 42 16.78 5.74 8.93
CA ASP A 42 18.22 5.58 9.11
C ASP A 42 18.60 5.17 10.55
N GLY A 43 17.60 4.76 11.35
CA GLY A 43 17.78 4.32 12.74
C GLY A 43 17.13 5.24 13.77
N GLN A 44 16.11 6.01 13.38
CA GLN A 44 15.36 6.90 14.29
C GLN A 44 14.63 6.14 15.42
N LEU A 45 14.43 4.83 15.26
CA LEU A 45 13.89 3.94 16.30
C LEU A 45 15.00 3.01 16.78
N ALA A 46 15.16 2.91 18.10
CA ALA A 46 16.05 1.90 18.67
C ALA A 46 15.61 0.49 18.23
N PRO A 47 16.54 -0.49 18.08
CA PRO A 47 16.22 -1.79 17.50
C PRO A 47 14.99 -2.48 18.12
N ALA A 48 14.88 -2.51 19.45
CA ALA A 48 13.74 -3.11 20.14
C ALA A 48 12.40 -2.39 19.88
N LEU A 49 12.44 -1.05 19.71
CA LEU A 49 11.26 -0.26 19.37
C LEU A 49 10.85 -0.48 17.90
N PHE A 50 11.84 -0.56 17.01
CA PHE A 50 11.61 -0.86 15.59
C PHE A 50 10.97 -2.24 15.40
N GLU A 51 11.46 -3.29 16.06
CA GLU A 51 10.89 -4.64 16.01
C GLU A 51 9.43 -4.65 16.48
N ARG A 52 9.14 -4.02 17.62
CA ARG A 52 7.76 -3.89 18.14
C ARG A 52 6.87 -3.09 17.18
N PHE A 53 7.41 -2.05 16.55
CA PHE A 53 6.66 -1.24 15.59
C PHE A 53 6.32 -2.03 14.33
N VAL A 54 7.26 -2.79 13.78
CA VAL A 54 7.02 -3.70 12.63
C VAL A 54 5.95 -4.74 12.96
N GLU A 55 6.02 -5.35 14.14
CA GLU A 55 5.00 -6.33 14.55
C GLU A 55 3.63 -5.68 14.71
N ALA A 56 3.56 -4.46 15.24
CA ALA A 56 2.31 -3.71 15.32
C ALA A 56 1.75 -3.35 13.94
N LEU A 57 2.59 -3.00 12.96
CA LEU A 57 2.15 -2.81 11.57
C LEU A 57 1.58 -4.10 10.99
N ARG A 58 2.24 -5.24 11.22
CA ARG A 58 1.76 -6.56 10.78
C ARG A 58 0.40 -6.90 11.40
N LEU A 59 0.29 -6.77 12.72
CA LEU A 59 -0.96 -7.00 13.46
C LEU A 59 -2.09 -6.11 12.94
N THR A 60 -1.79 -4.84 12.68
CA THR A 60 -2.75 -3.86 12.15
C THR A 60 -3.24 -4.24 10.76
N MET A 61 -2.31 -4.61 9.87
CA MET A 61 -2.62 -5.07 8.51
C MET A 61 -3.53 -6.31 8.52
N HIS A 62 -3.28 -7.27 9.42
CA HIS A 62 -4.11 -8.48 9.55
C HIS A 62 -5.48 -8.19 10.14
N ALA A 63 -5.56 -7.28 11.13
CA ALA A 63 -6.82 -6.89 11.76
C ALA A 63 -7.74 -6.12 10.81
N ALA A 64 -7.17 -5.35 9.88
CA ALA A 64 -7.87 -4.61 8.83
C ALA A 64 -7.56 -5.26 7.47
N PRO A 65 -8.07 -6.49 7.19
CA PRO A 65 -7.52 -7.54 6.33
C PRO A 65 -6.95 -7.06 4.97
N GLY A 66 -5.80 -6.39 5.05
CA GLY A 66 -5.07 -5.79 3.95
C GLY A 66 -3.93 -6.69 3.52
N VAL A 67 -3.32 -6.36 2.39
CA VAL A 67 -2.15 -7.09 1.85
C VAL A 67 -0.86 -6.27 1.93
N GLY A 68 -0.96 -5.06 2.46
CA GLY A 68 0.12 -4.13 2.73
C GLY A 68 -0.33 -3.05 3.70
N LEU A 69 0.64 -2.46 4.40
CA LEU A 69 0.43 -1.30 5.27
C LEU A 69 1.71 -0.48 5.38
N ALA A 70 1.63 0.80 5.06
CA ALA A 70 2.72 1.76 5.20
C ALA A 70 2.65 2.51 6.54
N ALA A 71 3.80 2.81 7.15
CA ALA A 71 3.89 3.53 8.43
C ALA A 71 3.11 4.87 8.46
N PRO A 72 3.05 5.68 7.37
CA PRO A 72 2.20 6.86 7.35
C PRO A 72 0.73 6.57 7.63
N GLN A 73 0.23 5.39 7.29
CA GLN A 73 -1.15 4.98 7.54
C GLN A 73 -1.47 4.79 9.02
N VAL A 74 -0.46 4.70 9.89
CA VAL A 74 -0.64 4.68 11.36
C VAL A 74 -0.11 5.97 12.01
N GLY A 75 0.04 7.04 11.23
CA GLY A 75 0.46 8.36 11.73
C GLY A 75 1.98 8.54 11.88
N VAL A 76 2.78 7.58 11.42
CA VAL A 76 4.25 7.57 11.55
C VAL A 76 4.89 7.87 10.19
N GLY A 77 5.45 9.07 10.03
CA GLY A 77 6.04 9.54 8.77
C GLY A 77 7.43 8.96 8.46
N LEU A 78 7.63 7.64 8.64
CA LEU A 78 8.87 6.94 8.26
C LEU A 78 8.67 6.13 6.98
N ARG A 79 9.72 6.00 6.17
CA ARG A 79 9.72 5.16 4.95
C ARG A 79 9.82 3.67 5.29
N ILE A 80 8.78 3.14 5.92
CA ILE A 80 8.65 1.74 6.30
C ILE A 80 7.28 1.25 5.83
N ALA A 81 7.24 0.10 5.17
CA ALA A 81 6.00 -0.60 4.85
C ALA A 81 6.14 -2.09 5.14
N VAL A 82 5.02 -2.76 5.36
CA VAL A 82 4.94 -4.22 5.47
C VAL A 82 4.02 -4.76 4.39
N VAL A 83 4.30 -5.96 3.89
CA VAL A 83 3.49 -6.64 2.87
C VAL A 83 3.33 -8.12 3.21
N GLU A 84 2.13 -8.67 3.00
CA GLU A 84 1.84 -10.10 3.12
C GLU A 84 0.53 -10.39 2.37
N ASP A 85 0.52 -11.37 1.47
CA ASP A 85 -0.69 -11.73 0.74
C ASP A 85 -0.83 -13.26 0.68
N PRO A 86 -1.71 -13.88 1.48
CA PRO A 86 -1.96 -15.32 1.36
C PRO A 86 -2.67 -15.69 0.05
N ALA A 87 -3.17 -14.70 -0.71
CA ALA A 87 -3.89 -14.85 -1.97
C ALA A 87 -5.07 -15.88 -1.95
N PRO A 88 -5.98 -15.84 -0.96
CA PRO A 88 -7.10 -16.79 -0.85
C PRO A 88 -8.24 -16.42 -1.82
N VAL A 89 -7.95 -16.42 -3.12
CA VAL A 89 -8.89 -16.02 -4.18
C VAL A 89 -9.17 -17.16 -5.16
N PRO A 90 -10.33 -17.17 -5.84
CA PRO A 90 -10.62 -18.13 -6.89
C PRO A 90 -9.57 -18.11 -8.02
N ASP A 91 -9.35 -19.26 -8.65
CA ASP A 91 -8.36 -19.45 -9.71
C ASP A 91 -8.48 -18.43 -10.86
N GLN A 92 -9.71 -18.12 -11.27
CA GLN A 92 -9.96 -17.11 -12.31
C GLN A 92 -9.43 -15.71 -11.93
N VAL A 93 -9.57 -15.31 -10.66
CA VAL A 93 -9.04 -14.03 -10.16
C VAL A 93 -7.53 -14.10 -10.05
N ARG A 94 -7.01 -15.24 -9.57
CA ARG A 94 -5.58 -15.49 -9.43
C ARG A 94 -4.86 -15.34 -10.77
N LEU A 95 -5.37 -16.01 -11.79
CA LEU A 95 -4.83 -15.99 -13.16
C LEU A 95 -4.95 -14.61 -13.78
N ALA A 96 -6.14 -13.99 -13.73
CA ALA A 96 -6.37 -12.68 -14.35
C ALA A 96 -5.47 -11.58 -13.78
N ARG A 97 -5.19 -11.62 -12.46
CA ARG A 97 -4.44 -10.58 -11.77
C ARG A 97 -2.95 -10.90 -11.61
N GLY A 98 -2.50 -12.08 -12.02
CA GLY A 98 -1.17 -12.59 -11.66
C GLY A 98 -0.96 -12.55 -10.15
N ARG A 99 -1.99 -12.88 -9.36
CA ARG A 99 -1.95 -12.82 -7.90
C ARG A 99 -1.35 -14.09 -7.37
N VAL A 100 -0.20 -14.02 -6.73
CA VAL A 100 0.47 -15.19 -6.15
C VAL A 100 0.75 -14.94 -4.67
N PRO A 101 0.76 -15.98 -3.82
CA PRO A 101 1.05 -15.81 -2.40
C PRO A 101 2.37 -15.05 -2.18
N GLN A 102 2.35 -14.10 -1.25
CA GLN A 102 3.52 -13.33 -0.81
C GLN A 102 3.73 -13.57 0.69
N PRO A 103 4.92 -14.04 1.11
CA PRO A 103 5.23 -14.14 2.53
C PRO A 103 5.30 -12.74 3.16
N PHE A 104 5.21 -12.68 4.49
CA PHE A 104 5.45 -11.44 5.22
C PHE A 104 6.85 -10.89 4.90
N ARG A 105 6.91 -9.59 4.57
CA ARG A 105 8.14 -8.85 4.34
C ARG A 105 8.06 -7.46 4.94
N VAL A 106 9.18 -6.98 5.44
CA VAL A 106 9.37 -5.57 5.82
C VAL A 106 10.16 -4.87 4.73
N LEU A 107 9.66 -3.74 4.28
CA LEU A 107 10.26 -2.90 3.25
C LEU A 107 10.68 -1.57 3.88
N VAL A 108 11.98 -1.44 4.15
CA VAL A 108 12.61 -0.23 4.66
C VAL A 108 13.20 0.56 3.51
N ASN A 109 12.85 1.86 3.43
CA ASN A 109 13.23 2.78 2.36
C ASN A 109 12.99 2.22 0.95
N PRO A 110 11.81 1.63 0.65
CA PRO A 110 11.60 1.08 -0.67
C PRO A 110 11.53 2.18 -1.74
N SER A 111 12.01 1.82 -2.92
CA SER A 111 11.73 2.49 -4.18
C SER A 111 11.48 1.42 -5.25
N TYR A 112 10.79 1.79 -6.33
CA TYR A 112 10.58 0.88 -7.45
C TYR A 112 10.83 1.58 -8.77
N GLU A 113 11.21 0.80 -9.77
CA GLU A 113 11.32 1.23 -11.16
C GLU A 113 10.52 0.27 -12.08
N PRO A 114 9.81 0.77 -13.10
CA PRO A 114 9.13 -0.09 -14.06
C PRO A 114 10.09 -1.03 -14.78
N VAL A 115 9.65 -2.27 -15.01
CA VAL A 115 10.31 -3.20 -15.92
C VAL A 115 9.44 -3.31 -17.17
N GLY A 116 9.85 -2.62 -18.24
CA GLY A 116 9.07 -2.50 -19.47
C GLY A 116 7.94 -1.45 -19.41
N GLY A 117 7.15 -1.38 -20.49
CA GLY A 117 6.07 -0.40 -20.68
C GLY A 117 4.69 -0.90 -20.24
N VAL A 118 4.51 -2.22 -20.15
CA VAL A 118 3.19 -2.85 -19.97
C VAL A 118 2.55 -2.43 -18.65
N ARG A 119 1.28 -2.04 -18.72
CA ARG A 119 0.46 -1.69 -17.56
C ARG A 119 -0.77 -2.57 -17.48
N ALA A 120 -1.15 -2.92 -16.26
CA ALA A 120 -2.39 -3.63 -15.98
C ALA A 120 -3.32 -2.76 -15.12
N ALA A 121 -4.62 -2.83 -15.36
CA ALA A 121 -5.62 -2.06 -14.62
C ALA A 121 -6.56 -2.99 -13.85
N PHE A 122 -6.76 -2.69 -12.57
CA PHE A 122 -7.66 -3.41 -11.68
C PHE A 122 -8.20 -2.45 -10.63
N PHE A 123 -9.33 -2.82 -10.02
CA PHE A 123 -9.81 -2.14 -8.83
C PHE A 123 -8.82 -2.30 -7.66
N GLU A 124 -8.46 -1.17 -7.07
CA GLU A 124 -7.70 -1.05 -5.82
C GLU A 124 -8.59 -0.41 -4.75
N GLY A 125 -8.41 -0.84 -3.51
CA GLY A 125 -8.87 -0.14 -2.31
C GLY A 125 -7.68 0.21 -1.43
N CYS A 126 -7.92 1.00 -0.39
CA CYS A 126 -6.91 1.37 0.59
C CYS A 126 -7.54 1.42 1.98
N LEU A 127 -6.84 0.95 3.00
CA LEU A 127 -7.31 1.00 4.39
C LEU A 127 -7.51 2.44 4.88
N SER A 128 -6.76 3.40 4.32
CA SER A 128 -6.92 4.83 4.58
C SER A 128 -8.03 5.48 3.75
N VAL A 129 -8.70 4.77 2.84
CA VAL A 129 -9.88 5.25 2.11
C VAL A 129 -11.01 4.22 2.27
N PRO A 130 -11.56 4.08 3.49
CA PRO A 130 -12.48 3.00 3.79
C PRO A 130 -13.77 3.13 2.98
N GLY A 131 -14.27 1.99 2.48
CA GLY A 131 -15.56 1.90 1.81
C GLY A 131 -15.56 2.18 0.31
N TRP A 132 -14.41 2.53 -0.28
CA TRP A 132 -14.29 2.91 -1.68
C TRP A 132 -13.17 2.16 -2.40
N GLN A 133 -13.39 1.91 -3.69
CA GLN A 133 -12.41 1.36 -4.61
C GLN A 133 -12.48 2.11 -5.94
N ALA A 134 -11.39 2.10 -6.70
CA ALA A 134 -11.37 2.58 -8.08
C ALA A 134 -10.36 1.78 -8.90
N VAL A 135 -10.53 1.76 -10.21
CA VAL A 135 -9.57 1.20 -11.16
C VAL A 135 -8.32 2.05 -11.20
N VAL A 136 -7.18 1.41 -11.02
CA VAL A 136 -5.85 2.03 -11.11
C VAL A 136 -5.00 1.24 -12.10
N ALA A 137 -4.38 1.94 -13.04
CA ALA A 137 -3.38 1.35 -13.92
C ALA A 137 -2.00 1.35 -13.25
N ARG A 138 -1.39 0.18 -13.12
CA ARG A 138 -0.06 -0.02 -12.52
C ARG A 138 0.88 -0.64 -13.55
N HIS A 139 2.18 -0.43 -13.40
CA HIS A 139 3.16 -1.22 -14.17
C HIS A 139 2.97 -2.70 -13.84
N ALA A 140 2.92 -3.54 -14.88
CA ALA A 140 2.71 -4.97 -14.72
C ALA A 140 3.89 -5.64 -14.01
N GLU A 141 5.09 -5.09 -14.22
CA GLU A 141 6.33 -5.50 -13.56
C GLU A 141 7.10 -4.31 -13.02
N VAL A 142 7.69 -4.46 -11.84
CA VAL A 142 8.56 -3.45 -11.22
C VAL A 142 9.77 -4.12 -10.57
N ARG A 143 10.92 -3.46 -10.63
CA ARG A 143 12.08 -3.80 -9.82
C ARG A 143 12.03 -3.01 -8.52
N LEU A 144 11.87 -3.71 -7.40
CA LEU A 144 11.95 -3.15 -6.06
C LEU A 144 13.42 -3.00 -5.65
N ARG A 145 13.74 -1.89 -4.99
CA ARG A 145 14.97 -1.69 -4.21
C ARG A 145 14.57 -1.28 -2.80
N ALA A 146 14.98 -2.04 -1.80
CA ALA A 146 14.68 -1.76 -0.40
C ALA A 146 15.75 -2.34 0.53
N ARG A 147 15.55 -2.19 1.83
CA ARG A 147 16.19 -3.01 2.87
C ARG A 147 15.12 -3.78 3.64
N ASP A 148 15.50 -4.91 4.21
CA ASP A 148 14.66 -5.62 5.17
C ASP A 148 14.82 -5.07 6.59
N GLU A 149 14.12 -5.67 7.55
CA GLU A 149 14.15 -5.31 8.98
C GLU A 149 15.53 -5.48 9.63
N HIS A 150 16.43 -6.24 9.00
CA HIS A 150 17.81 -6.45 9.44
C HIS A 150 18.81 -5.58 8.67
N GLY A 151 18.33 -4.68 7.81
CA GLY A 151 19.14 -3.76 7.02
C GLY A 151 19.80 -4.39 5.77
N ARG A 152 19.49 -5.66 5.47
CA ARG A 152 20.00 -6.36 4.27
C ARG A 152 19.32 -5.82 3.04
N ALA A 153 20.08 -5.65 1.94
CA ALA A 153 19.53 -5.15 0.70
C ALA A 153 18.54 -6.17 0.08
N VAL A 154 17.41 -5.66 -0.40
CA VAL A 154 16.40 -6.40 -1.16
C VAL A 154 16.31 -5.76 -2.54
N GLU A 155 16.68 -6.51 -3.57
CA GLU A 155 16.49 -6.14 -4.96
C GLU A 155 15.85 -7.30 -5.71
N GLU A 156 14.59 -7.13 -6.11
CA GLU A 156 13.75 -8.21 -6.64
C GLU A 156 12.78 -7.64 -7.69
N VAL A 157 12.50 -8.40 -8.75
CA VAL A 157 11.47 -8.04 -9.72
C VAL A 157 10.16 -8.71 -9.31
N PHE A 158 9.13 -7.90 -9.17
CA PHE A 158 7.77 -8.35 -8.93
C PHE A 158 6.94 -8.19 -10.20
N ALA A 159 6.02 -9.12 -10.43
CA ALA A 159 5.05 -9.09 -11.50
C ALA A 159 3.62 -9.21 -10.95
N GLY A 160 2.61 -8.78 -11.70
CA GLY A 160 1.20 -9.00 -11.39
C GLY A 160 0.73 -8.29 -10.12
N TRP A 161 -0.06 -8.98 -9.29
CA TRP A 161 -0.59 -8.39 -8.05
C TRP A 161 0.48 -8.03 -7.03
N PRO A 162 1.54 -8.84 -6.79
CA PRO A 162 2.68 -8.41 -5.97
C PRO A 162 3.31 -7.09 -6.43
N ALA A 163 3.49 -6.88 -7.74
CA ALA A 163 4.02 -5.62 -8.27
C ALA A 163 3.11 -4.43 -7.92
N ARG A 164 1.79 -4.64 -7.96
CA ARG A 164 0.79 -3.64 -7.57
C ARG A 164 0.85 -3.30 -6.09
N ILE A 165 0.96 -4.30 -5.21
CA ILE A 165 1.11 -4.08 -3.76
C ILE A 165 2.35 -3.23 -3.51
N VAL A 166 3.51 -3.60 -4.07
CA VAL A 166 4.76 -2.84 -3.92
C VAL A 166 4.60 -1.39 -4.37
N GLN A 167 3.98 -1.14 -5.53
CA GLN A 167 3.72 0.22 -6.02
C GLN A 167 2.79 1.00 -5.07
N HIS A 168 1.72 0.37 -4.57
CA HIS A 168 0.75 0.99 -3.67
C HIS A 168 1.38 1.40 -2.34
N GLU A 169 2.09 0.47 -1.69
CA GLU A 169 2.73 0.75 -0.40
C GLU A 169 3.88 1.75 -0.54
N THR A 170 4.62 1.72 -1.64
CA THR A 170 5.69 2.70 -1.88
C THR A 170 5.10 4.10 -2.15
N ASP A 171 4.01 4.20 -2.90
CA ASP A 171 3.30 5.47 -3.14
C ASP A 171 2.87 6.15 -1.83
N HIS A 172 2.40 5.36 -0.84
CA HIS A 172 2.07 5.89 0.49
C HIS A 172 3.25 6.60 1.15
N LEU A 173 4.47 6.11 0.95
CA LEU A 173 5.68 6.71 1.50
C LEU A 173 6.08 8.01 0.78
N ASP A 174 5.55 8.23 -0.42
CA ASP A 174 5.72 9.46 -1.19
C ASP A 174 4.54 10.44 -0.99
N GLY A 175 3.60 10.13 -0.10
CA GLY A 175 2.40 10.94 0.13
C GLY A 175 1.34 10.82 -0.97
N THR A 176 1.42 9.77 -1.77
CA THR A 176 0.50 9.46 -2.88
C THR A 176 -0.51 8.42 -2.43
N LEU A 177 -1.79 8.70 -2.66
CA LEU A 177 -2.88 7.73 -2.48
C LEU A 177 -3.27 7.16 -3.85
N TYR A 178 -3.85 5.96 -3.86
CA TYR A 178 -4.33 5.34 -5.11
C TYR A 178 -5.31 6.25 -5.87
N LEU A 179 -6.06 7.10 -5.17
CA LEU A 179 -6.98 8.09 -5.74
C LEU A 179 -6.29 9.09 -6.67
N ASP A 180 -5.02 9.40 -6.46
CA ASP A 180 -4.26 10.32 -7.32
C ASP A 180 -3.90 9.69 -8.67
N ARG A 181 -4.04 8.36 -8.78
CA ARG A 181 -3.79 7.56 -10.00
C ARG A 181 -5.06 6.87 -10.51
N ALA A 182 -6.21 7.14 -9.89
CA ALA A 182 -7.45 6.44 -10.16
C ALA A 182 -8.15 6.96 -11.41
N GLU A 183 -8.78 6.05 -12.14
CA GLU A 183 -9.82 6.40 -13.09
C GLU A 183 -11.08 6.81 -12.32
N LEU A 184 -11.36 8.10 -12.23
CA LEU A 184 -12.41 8.63 -11.36
C LEU A 184 -13.82 8.17 -11.75
N ARG A 185 -14.09 7.86 -13.03
CA ARG A 185 -15.38 7.28 -13.45
C ARG A 185 -15.62 5.89 -12.87
N SER A 186 -14.56 5.20 -12.47
CA SER A 186 -14.64 3.88 -11.87
C SER A 186 -14.80 3.90 -10.34
N LEU A 187 -14.81 5.08 -9.70
CA LEU A 187 -14.95 5.19 -8.26
C LEU A 187 -16.28 4.55 -7.80
N ALA A 188 -16.18 3.52 -6.99
CA ALA A 188 -17.31 2.71 -6.56
C ALA A 188 -17.23 2.42 -5.05
N SER A 189 -18.38 2.43 -4.40
CA SER A 189 -18.48 1.95 -3.01
C SER A 189 -18.24 0.44 -2.96
N ASN A 190 -17.81 -0.08 -1.82
CA ASN A 190 -17.63 -1.53 -1.63
C ASN A 190 -18.91 -2.34 -1.94
N ALA A 191 -20.09 -1.77 -1.69
CA ALA A 191 -21.37 -2.40 -2.05
C ALA A 191 -21.55 -2.47 -3.57
N ALA A 192 -21.39 -1.36 -4.29
CA ALA A 192 -21.47 -1.35 -5.74
C ALA A 192 -20.42 -2.25 -6.40
N MET A 193 -19.22 -2.33 -5.81
CA MET A 193 -18.18 -3.26 -6.23
C MET A 193 -18.61 -4.72 -6.14
N ALA A 194 -19.24 -5.12 -5.04
CA ALA A 194 -19.74 -6.48 -4.86
C ALA A 194 -20.89 -6.81 -5.83
N ASP A 195 -21.83 -5.87 -5.99
CA ASP A 195 -23.06 -6.09 -6.74
C ASP A 195 -22.86 -6.01 -8.26
N LEU A 196 -22.00 -5.09 -8.73
CA LEU A 196 -21.89 -4.75 -10.14
C LEU A 196 -20.55 -5.20 -10.75
N TRP A 197 -19.45 -5.06 -10.00
CA TRP A 197 -18.07 -5.10 -10.52
C TRP A 197 -17.22 -6.23 -9.95
N SER A 198 -17.86 -7.33 -9.52
CA SER A 198 -17.18 -8.50 -8.91
C SER A 198 -16.41 -9.39 -9.90
N GLN A 199 -16.34 -9.00 -11.17
CA GLN A 199 -15.60 -9.76 -12.18
C GLN A 199 -14.08 -9.65 -11.94
N PRO A 200 -13.27 -10.64 -12.39
CA PRO A 200 -11.83 -10.64 -12.17
C PRO A 200 -11.10 -9.38 -12.68
N THR A 201 -11.61 -8.80 -13.75
CA THR A 201 -11.01 -7.74 -14.57
C THR A 201 -12.01 -6.58 -14.79
N PRO A 202 -11.55 -5.34 -15.05
CA PRO A 202 -12.41 -4.15 -15.07
C PRO A 202 -13.08 -3.84 -16.42
N GLU A 203 -12.99 -4.66 -17.46
CA GLU A 203 -13.48 -4.32 -18.82
C GLU A 203 -14.97 -4.05 -18.85
N ARG A 204 -15.76 -4.79 -18.06
CA ARG A 204 -17.20 -4.54 -17.93
C ARG A 204 -17.47 -3.15 -17.34
N ALA A 205 -16.74 -2.78 -16.29
CA ALA A 205 -16.85 -1.45 -15.68
C ALA A 205 -16.39 -0.37 -16.65
N ALA A 206 -15.28 -0.58 -17.37
CA ALA A 206 -14.76 0.34 -18.38
C ALA A 206 -15.79 0.63 -19.47
N SER A 207 -16.42 -0.42 -20.01
CA SER A 207 -17.47 -0.29 -21.02
C SER A 207 -18.72 0.42 -20.48
N ALA A 208 -19.18 0.04 -19.29
CA ALA A 208 -20.44 0.55 -18.74
C ALA A 208 -20.34 1.97 -18.17
N LEU A 209 -19.19 2.33 -17.60
CA LEU A 209 -18.94 3.64 -16.97
C LEU A 209 -18.19 4.61 -17.91
N GLY A 210 -17.74 4.11 -19.06
CA GLY A 210 -17.15 4.91 -20.13
C GLY A 210 -15.76 5.43 -19.79
N PHE A 211 -14.81 4.55 -19.53
CA PHE A 211 -13.39 4.89 -19.37
C PHE A 211 -12.49 3.91 -20.12
N GLU A 212 -11.25 4.32 -20.36
CA GLU A 212 -10.28 3.52 -21.12
C GLU A 212 -9.37 2.71 -20.19
N LEU A 213 -9.01 1.51 -20.64
CA LEU A 213 -8.00 0.67 -20.00
C LEU A 213 -6.67 0.79 -20.76
N PRO A 214 -5.52 0.64 -20.09
CA PRO A 214 -4.23 0.64 -20.77
C PRO A 214 -4.18 -0.48 -21.82
N ASP A 215 -3.51 -0.19 -22.94
CA ASP A 215 -3.25 -1.19 -23.97
C ASP A 215 -2.31 -2.27 -23.42
N PRO A 216 -2.72 -3.55 -23.38
CA PRO A 216 -1.87 -4.64 -22.90
C PRO A 216 -0.65 -4.92 -23.79
N SER A 217 -0.55 -4.28 -24.96
CA SER A 217 0.56 -4.43 -25.92
C SER A 217 1.53 -3.24 -25.98
N ALA A 218 1.30 -2.19 -25.18
CA ALA A 218 2.10 -0.96 -25.15
C ALA A 218 3.29 -1.00 -24.16
#